data_AF-A0A812XNN4-F1
#
_entry.id   AF-A0A812XNN4-F1
#
_cell.length_a   1.000
_cell.length_b   1.000
_cell.length_c   1.000
_cell.angle_alpha   90.00
_cell.angle_beta   90.00
_cell.angle_gamma   90.00
#
_symmetry.space_group_name_H-M   'P 1'
#
loop_
_entity.id
_entity.type
_entity.pdbx_description
1 polymer ?
#
loop_
_entity_poly.entity_id
_entity_poly.type
_entity_poly.pdbx_seq_one_letter_code
_entity_poly.pdbx_strand_id
1 'polypeptide(L)'
;MRGKLSTHLESMSSRNLRFRHVAIWRDPFLGGTIDHHTVVYEYLDGRRLMSLKLDWGRDGLHFHDSPEDPCPNGDVLERKWCARLTPVEVLLHWDDVKERNYELSRWNCQHFSRYMYDKADEGGVDMVKPS
;
A
#
# COMPACT_ATOMS: atom_id res chain seq x y z
N MET A 1 -16.95 10.48 10.89
CA MET A 1 -17.29 9.14 10.37
C MET A 1 -15.98 8.37 10.18
N ARG A 2 -15.86 7.14 10.68
CA ARG A 2 -14.66 6.31 10.45
C ARG A 2 -14.70 5.75 9.02
N GLY A 3 -13.56 5.79 8.32
CA GLY A 3 -13.46 5.29 6.95
C GLY A 3 -13.43 3.75 6.90
N LYS A 4 -13.86 3.17 5.77
CA LYS A 4 -13.91 1.70 5.58
C LYS A 4 -12.52 1.05 5.74
N LEU A 5 -11.45 1.70 5.26
CA LEU A 5 -10.09 1.19 5.40
C LEU A 5 -9.65 1.12 6.87
N SER A 6 -9.96 2.15 7.66
CA SER A 6 -9.58 2.19 9.09
C SER A 6 -10.17 1.02 9.86
N THR A 7 -11.48 0.77 9.69
CA THR A 7 -12.14 -0.39 10.31
C THR A 7 -11.52 -1.72 9.87
N HIS A 8 -11.13 -1.83 8.60
CA HIS A 8 -10.50 -3.03 8.06
C HIS A 8 -9.12 -3.28 8.69
N LEU A 9 -8.26 -2.26 8.73
CA LEU A 9 -6.92 -2.36 9.32
C LEU A 9 -6.97 -2.62 10.84
N GLU A 10 -7.91 -2.01 11.56
CA GLU A 10 -8.17 -2.30 12.99
C GLU A 10 -8.57 -3.78 13.18
N SER A 11 -9.44 -4.30 12.32
CA SER A 11 -9.82 -5.72 12.32
C SER A 11 -8.62 -6.63 12.09
N MET A 12 -7.80 -6.33 11.08
CA MET A 12 -6.55 -7.06 10.82
C MET A 12 -5.60 -7.04 12.02
N SER A 13 -5.48 -5.88 12.69
CA SER A 13 -4.66 -5.73 13.89
C SER A 13 -5.16 -6.57 15.06
N SER A 14 -6.48 -6.64 15.28
CA SER A 14 -7.05 -7.46 16.36
C SER A 14 -6.80 -8.97 16.17
N ARG A 15 -6.54 -9.38 14.93
CA ARG A 15 -6.15 -10.74 14.54
C ARG A 15 -4.63 -10.96 14.54
N ASN A 16 -3.84 -9.97 14.96
CA ASN A 16 -2.39 -9.99 14.99
C ASN A 16 -1.74 -10.29 13.61
N LEU A 17 -2.38 -9.82 12.53
CA LEU A 17 -1.83 -9.93 11.17
C LEU A 17 -0.69 -8.94 10.97
N ARG A 18 0.27 -9.29 10.12
CA ARG A 18 1.43 -8.47 9.77
C ARG A 18 1.71 -8.53 8.28
N PHE A 19 2.09 -7.39 7.71
CA PHE A 19 2.51 -7.33 6.32
C PHE A 19 3.95 -7.81 6.19
N ARG A 20 4.21 -8.65 5.19
CA ARG A 20 5.52 -9.23 4.89
C ARG A 20 6.22 -8.48 3.77
N HIS A 21 5.45 -7.91 2.86
CA HIS A 21 5.95 -7.17 1.71
C HIS A 21 5.09 -5.97 1.44
N VAL A 22 5.72 -4.99 0.81
CA VAL A 22 5.04 -3.90 0.11
C VAL A 22 5.58 -3.84 -1.32
N ALA A 23 4.72 -3.54 -2.26
CA ALA A 23 5.07 -3.37 -3.66
C ALA A 23 4.35 -2.19 -4.28
N ILE A 24 4.99 -1.55 -5.26
CA ILE A 24 4.36 -0.61 -6.18
C ILE A 24 4.12 -1.35 -7.49
N TRP A 25 2.85 -1.42 -7.86
CA TRP A 25 2.40 -1.96 -9.13
C TRP A 25 2.06 -0.84 -10.09
N ARG A 26 2.22 -1.13 -11.37
CA ARG A 26 1.86 -0.25 -12.49
C ARG A 26 0.93 -0.98 -13.44
N ASP A 27 -0.26 -0.45 -13.62
CA ASP A 27 -1.23 -0.93 -14.60
C ASP A 27 -1.33 0.09 -15.75
N PRO A 28 -1.06 -0.29 -17.00
CA PRO A 28 -1.23 0.61 -18.13
C PRO A 28 -2.71 0.99 -18.32
N PHE A 29 -3.03 2.27 -18.13
CA PHE A 29 -4.36 2.83 -18.33
C PHE A 29 -4.47 3.55 -19.69
N LEU A 30 -5.68 3.64 -20.26
CA LEU A 30 -5.95 4.31 -21.55
C LEU A 30 -4.99 3.88 -22.69
N GLY A 31 -4.80 2.57 -22.86
CA GLY A 31 -3.95 2.03 -23.94
C GLY A 31 -2.45 2.31 -23.77
N GLY A 32 -1.98 2.51 -22.54
CA GLY A 32 -0.55 2.74 -22.22
C GLY A 32 -0.11 4.19 -22.31
N THR A 33 -1.04 5.14 -22.40
CA THR A 33 -0.72 6.58 -22.43
C THR A 33 -0.60 7.19 -21.04
N ILE A 34 -1.24 6.58 -20.04
CA ILE A 34 -1.15 6.99 -18.64
C ILE A 34 -1.00 5.73 -17.79
N ASP A 35 0.00 5.72 -16.92
CA ASP A 35 0.22 4.61 -16.00
C ASP A 35 -0.52 4.84 -14.68
N HIS A 36 -1.29 3.84 -14.23
CA HIS A 36 -1.91 3.86 -12.91
C HIS A 36 -1.05 3.12 -11.91
N HIS A 37 -0.71 3.78 -10.80
CA HIS A 37 0.14 3.22 -9.76
C HIS A 37 -0.69 2.79 -8.55
N THR A 38 -0.36 1.64 -8.00
CA THR A 38 -1.05 1.04 -6.87
C THR A 38 -0.03 0.55 -5.86
N VAL A 39 -0.27 0.77 -4.57
CA VAL A 39 0.51 0.13 -3.50
C VAL A 39 -0.21 -1.12 -3.01
N VAL A 40 0.54 -2.21 -2.89
CA VAL A 40 0.03 -3.51 -2.45
C VAL A 40 0.84 -4.00 -1.26
N TYR A 41 0.14 -4.41 -0.20
CA TYR A 41 0.72 -5.05 0.96
C TYR A 41 0.35 -6.52 1.00
N GLU A 42 1.34 -7.41 1.07
CA GLU A 42 1.09 -8.85 1.16
C GLU A 42 1.23 -9.35 2.60
N TYR A 43 0.34 -10.24 3.01
CA TYR A 43 0.35 -10.84 4.34
C TYR A 43 -0.12 -12.29 4.31
N LEU A 44 0.09 -13.01 5.42
CA LEU A 44 -0.45 -14.36 5.58
C LEU A 44 -1.65 -14.33 6.52
N ASP A 45 -2.76 -14.92 6.06
CA ASP A 45 -3.90 -15.26 6.90
C ASP A 45 -3.96 -16.78 7.07
N GLY A 46 -3.46 -17.26 8.22
CA GLY A 46 -3.17 -18.67 8.43
C GLY A 46 -2.09 -19.15 7.45
N ARG A 47 -2.49 -19.93 6.44
CA ARG A 47 -1.60 -20.43 5.36
C ARG A 47 -1.84 -19.76 4.01
N ARG A 48 -2.82 -18.87 3.92
CA ARG A 48 -3.21 -18.23 2.67
C ARG A 48 -2.43 -16.93 2.49
N LEU A 49 -1.80 -16.76 1.34
CA LEU A 49 -1.25 -15.46 0.93
C LEU A 49 -2.40 -14.55 0.53
N MET A 50 -2.42 -13.37 1.11
CA MET A 50 -3.43 -12.33 0.90
C MET A 50 -2.72 -11.03 0.49
N SER A 51 -3.44 -10.19 -0.23
CA SER A 51 -2.96 -8.92 -0.77
C SER A 51 -3.97 -7.81 -0.46
N LEU A 52 -3.55 -6.83 0.33
CA LEU A 52 -4.27 -5.58 0.53
C LEU A 52 -3.78 -4.56 -0.51
N LYS A 53 -4.62 -4.31 -1.49
CA LYS A 53 -4.43 -3.30 -2.54
C LYS A 53 -5.01 -1.97 -2.08
N LEU A 54 -4.23 -0.90 -2.16
CA LEU A 54 -4.68 0.48 -1.97
C LEU A 54 -4.53 1.25 -3.28
N ASP A 55 -5.65 1.73 -3.78
CA ASP A 55 -5.78 2.46 -5.03
C ASP A 55 -6.29 3.87 -4.72
N TRP A 56 -5.51 4.89 -5.11
CA TRP A 56 -5.85 6.27 -4.81
C TRP A 56 -6.00 7.09 -6.09
N GLY A 57 -7.20 7.63 -6.29
CA GLY A 57 -7.58 8.35 -7.50
C GLY A 57 -8.38 9.62 -7.22
N ARG A 58 -9.00 10.16 -8.27
CA ARG A 58 -9.86 11.35 -8.19
C ARG A 58 -11.05 11.17 -7.26
N ASP A 59 -11.57 9.94 -7.16
CA ASP A 59 -12.70 9.59 -6.29
C ASP A 59 -12.24 9.26 -4.85
N GLY A 60 -10.96 9.47 -4.56
CA GLY A 60 -10.35 9.17 -3.27
C GLY A 60 -9.74 7.77 -3.22
N LEU A 61 -9.68 7.21 -2.02
CA LEU A 61 -9.06 5.91 -1.76
C LEU A 61 -10.06 4.77 -1.89
N HIS A 62 -9.72 3.80 -2.72
CA HIS A 62 -10.33 2.48 -2.79
C HIS A 62 -9.36 1.44 -2.26
N PHE A 63 -9.88 0.39 -1.63
CA PHE A 63 -9.06 -0.75 -1.25
C PHE A 63 -9.75 -2.06 -1.58
N HIS A 64 -8.94 -3.08 -1.83
CA HIS A 64 -9.37 -4.44 -2.05
C HIS A 64 -8.45 -5.38 -1.28
N ASP A 65 -9.01 -6.36 -0.58
CA ASP A 65 -8.25 -7.34 0.19
C ASP A 65 -8.66 -8.74 -0.25
N SER A 66 -7.76 -9.42 -0.95
CA SER A 66 -8.06 -10.73 -1.52
C SER A 66 -6.80 -11.56 -1.75
N PRO A 67 -6.94 -12.86 -1.99
CA PRO A 67 -5.84 -13.76 -2.34
C PRO A 67 -5.58 -13.83 -3.84
N GLU A 68 -6.34 -13.08 -4.62
CA GLU A 68 -6.21 -13.02 -6.08
C GLU A 68 -5.00 -12.18 -6.45
N ASP A 69 -4.56 -12.29 -7.70
CA ASP A 69 -3.53 -11.41 -8.21
C ASP A 69 -4.01 -9.95 -8.07
N PRO A 70 -3.30 -9.09 -7.31
CA PRO A 70 -3.75 -7.72 -7.05
C PRO A 70 -3.78 -6.85 -8.31
N CYS A 71 -3.02 -7.22 -9.34
CA CYS A 71 -2.83 -6.47 -10.57
C CYS A 71 -2.53 -7.44 -11.73
N PRO A 72 -3.52 -8.22 -12.21
CA PRO A 72 -3.30 -9.30 -13.18
C PRO A 72 -2.77 -8.85 -14.54
N ASN A 73 -2.93 -7.56 -14.87
CA ASN A 73 -2.43 -6.94 -16.10
C ASN A 73 -1.28 -5.95 -15.86
N GLY A 74 -0.81 -5.85 -14.61
CA GLY A 74 0.18 -4.85 -14.20
C GLY A 74 1.58 -5.43 -14.04
N ASP A 75 2.57 -4.53 -14.06
CA ASP A 75 3.95 -4.82 -13.74
C ASP A 75 4.26 -4.47 -12.28
N VAL A 76 5.07 -5.29 -11.62
CA VAL A 76 5.70 -4.92 -10.35
C VAL A 76 6.89 -4.01 -10.64
N LEU A 77 6.81 -2.74 -10.24
CA LEU A 77 7.93 -1.80 -10.40
C LEU A 77 8.97 -1.97 -9.28
N GLU A 78 8.50 -2.05 -8.04
CA GLU A 78 9.33 -2.16 -6.86
C GLU A 78 8.64 -3.07 -5.84
N ARG A 79 9.44 -3.86 -5.11
CA ARG A 79 8.97 -4.72 -4.02
C ARG A 79 10.05 -4.85 -2.96
N LYS A 80 9.68 -4.72 -1.69
CA LYS A 80 10.58 -4.95 -0.56
C LYS A 80 9.91 -5.72 0.55
N TRP A 81 10.74 -6.32 1.41
CA TRP A 81 10.28 -6.98 2.63
C TRP A 81 10.00 -5.94 3.71
N CYS A 82 8.89 -6.12 4.42
CA CYS A 82 8.54 -5.34 5.60
C CYS A 82 8.81 -6.22 6.83
N ALA A 83 9.87 -5.91 7.60
CA ALA A 83 10.23 -6.75 8.75
C ALA A 83 9.22 -6.65 9.91
N ARG A 84 8.59 -5.48 10.09
CA ARG A 84 7.76 -5.19 11.27
C ARG A 84 6.44 -4.49 11.00
N LEU A 85 6.07 -4.25 9.74
CA LEU A 85 4.90 -3.43 9.40
C LEU A 85 3.57 -4.07 9.84
N THR A 86 2.85 -3.33 10.66
CA THR A 86 1.54 -3.67 11.22
C THR A 86 0.42 -2.92 10.49
N PRO A 87 -0.83 -3.43 10.56
CA PRO A 87 -1.99 -2.70 10.05
C PRO A 87 -2.18 -1.31 10.68
N VAL A 88 -1.78 -1.13 11.95
CA VAL A 88 -1.84 0.16 12.64
C VAL A 88 -0.85 1.16 12.03
N GLU A 89 0.36 0.75 11.69
CA GLU A 89 1.33 1.62 11.02
C GLU A 89 0.84 2.04 9.62
N VAL A 90 0.24 1.12 8.85
CA VAL A 90 -0.38 1.48 7.56
C VAL A 90 -1.52 2.50 7.75
N LEU A 91 -2.30 2.37 8.82
CA LEU A 91 -3.33 3.35 9.16
C LEU A 91 -2.73 4.73 9.49
N LEU A 92 -1.63 4.78 10.25
CA LEU A 92 -0.92 6.04 10.53
C LEU A 92 -0.42 6.69 9.23
N HIS A 93 0.20 5.92 8.33
CA HIS A 93 0.66 6.43 7.05
C HIS A 93 -0.50 6.95 6.19
N TRP A 94 -1.66 6.28 6.23
CA TRP A 94 -2.86 6.76 5.56
C TRP A 94 -3.38 8.07 6.17
N ASP A 95 -3.42 8.16 7.50
CA ASP A 95 -3.90 9.36 8.20
C ASP A 95 -3.07 10.61 7.86
N ASP A 96 -1.78 10.46 7.55
CA ASP A 96 -0.90 11.56 7.11
C ASP A 96 -1.28 12.16 5.74
N VAL A 97 -1.91 11.36 4.87
CA VAL A 97 -2.14 11.73 3.47
C VAL A 97 -3.62 11.77 3.07
N LYS A 98 -4.53 11.28 3.92
CA LYS A 98 -5.97 11.16 3.59
C LYS A 98 -6.66 12.47 3.25
N GLU A 99 -6.19 13.59 3.79
CA GLU A 99 -6.75 14.93 3.57
C GLU A 99 -6.13 15.61 2.33
N ARG A 100 -5.17 14.97 1.66
CA ARG A 100 -4.57 15.52 0.44
C ARG A 100 -5.53 15.31 -0.73
N ASN A 101 -5.72 16.35 -1.52
CA ASN A 101 -6.52 16.27 -2.74
C ASN A 101 -5.74 15.61 -3.88
N TYR A 102 -6.43 14.85 -4.72
CA TYR A 102 -5.85 14.32 -5.94
C TYR A 102 -5.63 15.43 -6.96
N GLU A 103 -4.37 15.66 -7.33
CA GLU A 103 -3.93 16.61 -8.35
C GLU A 103 -2.98 15.91 -9.31
N LEU A 104 -3.39 15.75 -10.58
CA LEU A 104 -2.68 14.95 -11.58
C LEU A 104 -1.18 15.33 -11.71
N SER A 105 -0.85 16.62 -11.59
CA SER A 105 0.51 17.14 -11.74
C SER A 105 1.28 17.33 -10.43
N ARG A 106 0.64 17.16 -9.26
CA ARG A 106 1.24 17.52 -7.95
C ARG A 106 1.16 16.42 -6.90
N TRP A 107 0.01 15.75 -6.78
CA TRP A 107 -0.21 14.68 -5.82
C TRP A 107 -1.19 13.67 -6.41
N ASN A 108 -0.66 12.62 -7.03
CA ASN A 108 -1.41 11.62 -7.78
C ASN A 108 -1.10 10.19 -7.26
N CYS A 109 -1.64 9.17 -7.93
CA CYS A 109 -1.48 7.76 -7.52
C CYS A 109 -0.01 7.30 -7.42
N GLN A 110 0.88 7.83 -8.27
CA GLN A 110 2.32 7.54 -8.22
C GLN A 110 2.94 8.10 -6.93
N HIS A 111 2.66 9.36 -6.60
CA HIS A 111 3.19 10.02 -5.40
C HIS A 111 2.67 9.34 -4.12
N PHE A 112 1.38 9.00 -4.11
CA PHE A 112 0.77 8.25 -3.02
C PHE A 112 1.42 6.87 -2.84
N SER A 113 1.52 6.10 -3.92
CA SER A 113 2.10 4.75 -3.85
C SER A 113 3.56 4.79 -3.39
N ARG A 114 4.32 5.78 -3.87
CA ARG A 114 5.70 6.02 -3.43
C ARG A 114 5.78 6.35 -1.95
N TYR A 115 4.94 7.27 -1.46
CA TYR A 115 4.89 7.64 -0.04
C TYR A 115 4.61 6.43 0.86
N MET A 116 3.57 5.67 0.53
CA MET A 116 3.15 4.50 1.30
C MET A 116 4.21 3.38 1.30
N TYR A 117 4.91 3.21 0.17
CA TYR A 117 6.04 2.28 0.04
C TYR A 117 7.26 2.71 0.85
N ASP A 118 7.64 3.98 0.80
CA ASP A 118 8.80 4.50 1.53
C ASP A 118 8.57 4.40 3.05
N LYS A 119 7.38 4.76 3.53
CA LYS A 119 7.01 4.66 4.95
C LYS A 119 6.94 3.23 5.50
N ALA A 120 6.72 2.23 4.65
CA ALA A 120 6.70 0.83 5.07
C ALA A 120 8.06 0.29 5.57
N ASP A 121 9.16 1.05 5.42
CA ASP A 121 10.53 0.65 5.83
C ASP A 121 10.94 1.10 7.23
N GLU A 122 10.29 2.12 7.80
CA GLU A 122 10.81 2.84 9.00
C GLU A 122 10.82 1.98 10.30
N GLY A 123 10.43 0.71 10.22
CA GLY A 123 10.58 -0.29 11.29
C GLY A 123 11.87 -1.12 11.23
N GLY A 124 12.75 -0.94 10.25
CA GLY A 124 14.04 -1.63 10.13
C GLY A 124 15.16 -0.86 10.82
N VAL A 125 15.90 -1.53 11.72
CA VAL A 125 17.03 -0.97 12.48
C VAL A 125 17.98 -0.19 11.56
N ASP A 126 18.39 1.02 11.98
CA ASP A 126 19.56 1.72 11.48
C ASP A 126 20.73 0.74 11.32
N MET A 127 20.95 0.24 10.11
CA MET A 127 22.24 -0.35 9.79
C MET A 127 23.19 0.82 9.59
N VAL A 128 23.86 1.15 10.70
CA VAL A 128 25.12 1.88 10.73
C VAL A 128 25.95 1.45 9.52
N LYS A 129 26.17 2.37 8.59
CA LYS A 129 27.13 2.16 7.50
C LYS A 129 28.50 1.90 8.15
N PRO A 130 29.19 0.79 7.84
CA PRO A 130 30.58 0.65 8.22
C PRO A 130 31.40 1.73 7.51
N SER A 131 32.40 2.19 8.24
CA SER A 131 33.24 3.38 8.05
C SER A 131 33.88 3.52 6.68
#